data_AF-A0A218ZTK1-F1
#
_entry.id   AF-A0A218ZTK1-F1
#
_cell.length_a   1.000
_cell.length_b   1.000
_cell.length_c   1.000
_cell.angle_alpha   90.00
_cell.angle_beta   90.00
_cell.angle_gamma   90.00
#
_symmetry.space_group_name_H-M   'P 1'
#
loop_
_entity.id
_entity.type
_entity.pdbx_description
1 polymer ?
#
loop_
_entity_poly.entity_id
_entity_poly.type
_entity_poly.pdbx_seq_one_letter_code
_entity_poly.pdbx_strand_id
1 'polypeptide(L)'
;MRHPASWKVDLVKSVADEIEGSEVSAIASINGIRNNQLQKIRSDLSAHMKLKVIRKRLLIKALDSSKDKKIHDFKQFAQGQIAIITTDLEPAKLYSTLETTKQKAAARGGETAPEDIIIEAKETSFPPGPMISEFQKAGLTTAIEKGKIVIKKESLFVKKGEVISKDKAKLMEKLEIKPITVGLDILGAYSHGLIYSKEVLSITEEVIIADIMKGFSAAKAIALDAQYLVPEIIPDLLVKATINAEQLALDAGLVSEGNIELFILKAIREANAINQTLEGEEKPKESKKDDKKDEKAQEDASENVSAGLESLFG
;
A
#
# COMPACT_ATOMS: atom_id res chain seq x y z
N MET A 1 -55.82 -8.61 -3.43
CA MET A 1 -54.35 -8.42 -3.42
C MET A 1 -53.81 -8.64 -4.83
N ARG A 2 -52.97 -7.75 -5.37
CA ARG A 2 -52.31 -8.02 -6.66
C ARG A 2 -51.33 -9.17 -6.47
N HIS A 3 -51.58 -10.31 -7.12
CA HIS A 3 -50.65 -11.42 -7.13
C HIS A 3 -49.32 -10.96 -7.76
N PRO A 4 -48.17 -11.26 -7.13
CA PRO A 4 -46.88 -10.97 -7.73
C PRO A 4 -46.70 -11.80 -9.01
N ALA A 5 -46.00 -11.26 -10.00
CA ALA A 5 -45.68 -11.97 -11.23
C ALA A 5 -44.92 -13.28 -10.92
N SER A 6 -45.29 -14.37 -11.59
CA SER A 6 -44.74 -15.73 -11.36
C SER A 6 -43.21 -15.73 -11.38
N TRP A 7 -42.61 -15.14 -12.41
CA TRP A 7 -41.15 -15.09 -12.57
C TRP A 7 -40.41 -14.48 -11.36
N LYS A 8 -41.03 -13.58 -10.60
CA LYS A 8 -40.41 -12.99 -9.40
C LYS A 8 -40.39 -13.98 -8.24
N VAL A 9 -41.46 -14.76 -8.12
CA VAL A 9 -41.57 -15.80 -7.09
C VAL A 9 -40.56 -16.90 -7.40
N ASP A 10 -40.48 -17.32 -8.65
CA ASP A 10 -39.53 -18.34 -9.11
C ASP A 10 -38.08 -17.88 -8.94
N LEU A 11 -37.79 -16.61 -9.26
CA LEU A 11 -36.46 -16.04 -9.04
C LEU A 11 -36.07 -16.03 -7.56
N VAL A 12 -36.98 -15.60 -6.67
CA VAL A 12 -36.73 -15.57 -5.23
C VAL A 12 -36.46 -16.97 -4.68
N LYS A 13 -37.23 -17.97 -5.12
CA LYS A 13 -37.00 -19.38 -4.76
C LYS A 13 -35.64 -19.86 -5.26
N SER A 14 -35.32 -19.66 -6.55
CA SER A 14 -34.04 -20.09 -7.11
C SER A 14 -32.82 -19.50 -6.39
N VAL A 15 -32.94 -18.25 -5.91
CA VAL A 15 -31.86 -17.56 -5.20
C VAL A 15 -31.76 -18.05 -3.76
N ALA A 16 -32.89 -18.31 -3.10
CA ALA A 16 -32.90 -18.92 -1.78
C ALA A 16 -32.27 -20.34 -1.82
N ASP A 17 -32.62 -21.13 -2.84
CA ASP A 17 -32.06 -22.47 -3.05
C ASP A 17 -30.55 -22.42 -3.35
N GLU A 18 -30.10 -21.44 -4.15
CA GLU A 18 -28.66 -21.21 -4.43
C GLU A 18 -27.88 -20.78 -3.17
N ILE A 19 -28.49 -19.97 -2.30
CA ILE A 19 -27.89 -19.54 -1.03
C ILE A 19 -27.79 -20.72 -0.06
N GLU A 20 -28.84 -21.53 0.07
CA GLU A 20 -28.84 -22.70 0.96
C GLU A 20 -27.93 -23.83 0.45
N GLY A 21 -27.75 -23.93 -0.85
CA GLY A 21 -26.92 -24.96 -1.48
C GLY A 21 -25.43 -24.61 -1.59
N SER A 22 -25.01 -23.38 -1.29
CA SER A 22 -23.61 -22.94 -1.36
C SER A 22 -23.02 -22.73 0.03
N GLU A 23 -21.73 -23.03 0.20
CA GLU A 23 -21.05 -22.84 1.49
C GLU A 23 -20.81 -21.36 1.80
N VAL A 24 -20.61 -20.54 0.77
CA VAL A 24 -20.36 -19.11 0.89
C VAL A 24 -21.25 -18.31 -0.06
N SER A 25 -21.95 -17.35 0.50
CA SER A 25 -22.78 -16.38 -0.22
C SER A 25 -22.27 -14.96 0.03
N ALA A 26 -21.86 -14.24 -1.00
CA ALA A 26 -21.39 -12.86 -0.91
C ALA A 26 -22.31 -11.89 -1.65
N ILE A 27 -22.45 -10.69 -1.11
CA ILE A 27 -23.09 -9.56 -1.79
C ILE A 27 -21.97 -8.65 -2.29
N ALA A 28 -21.95 -8.41 -3.60
CA ALA A 28 -21.02 -7.49 -4.23
C ALA A 28 -21.77 -6.30 -4.86
N SER A 29 -21.14 -5.13 -4.84
CA SER A 29 -21.54 -3.96 -5.59
C SER A 29 -21.09 -4.10 -7.03
N ILE A 30 -21.98 -3.78 -7.96
CA ILE A 30 -21.70 -3.70 -9.41
C ILE A 30 -21.70 -2.24 -9.92
N ASN A 31 -21.63 -1.27 -9.01
CA ASN A 31 -21.73 0.14 -9.38
C ASN A 31 -20.57 0.56 -10.29
N GLY A 32 -20.88 1.27 -11.37
CA GLY A 32 -19.88 1.76 -12.33
C GLY A 32 -19.34 0.71 -13.31
N ILE A 33 -19.78 -0.55 -13.24
CA ILE A 33 -19.34 -1.60 -14.17
C ILE A 33 -20.16 -1.56 -15.47
N ARG A 34 -19.48 -1.47 -16.62
CA ARG A 34 -20.15 -1.55 -17.94
C ARG A 34 -20.60 -2.98 -18.23
N ASN A 35 -21.64 -3.15 -19.03
CA ASN A 35 -22.15 -4.48 -19.41
C ASN A 35 -21.05 -5.39 -20.01
N ASN A 36 -20.20 -4.87 -20.91
CA ASN A 36 -19.11 -5.66 -21.50
C ASN A 36 -18.07 -6.10 -20.46
N GLN A 37 -17.81 -5.27 -19.45
CA GLN A 37 -16.87 -5.61 -18.36
C GLN A 37 -17.49 -6.65 -17.43
N LEU A 38 -18.77 -6.47 -17.07
CA LEU A 38 -19.51 -7.43 -16.25
C LEU A 38 -19.59 -8.80 -16.93
N GLN A 39 -19.78 -8.84 -18.26
CA GLN A 39 -19.77 -10.08 -19.04
C GLN A 39 -18.40 -10.76 -18.99
N LYS A 40 -17.29 -10.02 -19.16
CA LYS A 40 -15.94 -10.56 -19.03
C LYS A 40 -15.70 -11.13 -17.62
N ILE A 41 -15.97 -10.33 -16.59
CA ILE A 41 -15.84 -10.75 -15.18
C ILE A 41 -16.67 -12.01 -14.92
N ARG A 42 -17.90 -12.09 -15.46
CA ARG A 42 -18.76 -13.26 -15.31
C ARG A 42 -18.19 -14.49 -16.02
N SER A 43 -17.61 -14.35 -17.21
CA SER A 43 -16.95 -15.44 -17.92
C SER A 43 -15.72 -15.94 -17.16
N ASP A 44 -14.89 -15.01 -16.68
CA ASP A 44 -13.65 -15.31 -15.96
C ASP A 44 -13.93 -16.04 -14.63
N LEU A 45 -15.01 -15.64 -13.92
CA LEU A 45 -15.40 -16.24 -12.64
C LEU A 45 -16.31 -17.47 -12.77
N SER A 46 -16.79 -17.80 -13.98
CA SER A 46 -17.81 -18.84 -14.18
C SER A 46 -17.38 -20.24 -13.72
N ALA A 47 -16.08 -20.52 -13.69
CA ALA A 47 -15.53 -21.80 -13.28
C ALA A 47 -15.62 -22.04 -11.76
N HIS A 48 -15.57 -20.99 -10.95
CA HIS A 48 -15.44 -21.11 -9.49
C HIS A 48 -16.62 -20.48 -8.73
N MET A 49 -17.39 -19.60 -9.38
CA MET A 49 -18.43 -18.80 -8.72
C MET A 49 -19.62 -18.57 -9.64
N LYS A 50 -20.82 -18.52 -9.06
CA LYS A 50 -22.04 -18.13 -9.76
C LYS A 50 -22.42 -16.70 -9.36
N LEU A 51 -22.36 -15.80 -10.33
CA LEU A 51 -22.77 -14.41 -10.19
C LEU A 51 -24.18 -14.18 -10.74
N LYS A 52 -25.06 -13.61 -9.92
CA LYS A 52 -26.45 -13.30 -10.28
C LYS A 52 -26.82 -11.88 -9.84
N VAL A 53 -27.20 -11.07 -10.81
CA VAL A 53 -27.64 -9.68 -10.53
C VAL A 53 -29.11 -9.71 -10.13
N ILE A 54 -29.43 -9.14 -8.97
CA ILE A 54 -30.79 -9.16 -8.43
C ILE A 54 -31.19 -7.80 -7.85
N ARG A 55 -32.47 -7.46 -7.95
CA ARG A 55 -33.00 -6.25 -7.31
C ARG A 55 -32.97 -6.42 -5.80
N LYS A 56 -32.51 -5.39 -5.08
CA LYS A 56 -32.48 -5.32 -3.60
C LYS A 56 -33.73 -5.89 -2.92
N ARG A 57 -34.93 -5.48 -3.34
CA ARG A 57 -36.19 -5.95 -2.74
C ARG A 57 -36.43 -7.45 -2.90
N LEU A 58 -35.96 -8.06 -4.00
CA LEU A 58 -36.09 -9.50 -4.24
C LEU A 58 -35.04 -10.26 -3.45
N LEU A 59 -33.81 -9.75 -3.35
CA LEU A 59 -32.77 -10.33 -2.50
C LEU A 59 -33.21 -10.37 -1.04
N ILE A 60 -33.73 -9.25 -0.51
CA ILE A 60 -34.23 -9.18 0.86
C ILE A 60 -35.30 -10.25 1.12
N LYS A 61 -36.21 -10.47 0.15
CA LYS A 61 -37.23 -11.52 0.23
C LYS A 61 -36.68 -12.94 0.15
N ALA A 62 -35.63 -13.16 -0.64
CA ALA A 62 -34.94 -14.46 -0.68
C ALA A 62 -34.26 -14.75 0.66
N LEU A 63 -33.54 -13.77 1.22
CA LEU A 63 -32.92 -13.86 2.54
C LEU A 63 -33.96 -14.07 3.66
N ASP A 64 -35.13 -13.43 3.56
CA ASP A 64 -36.25 -13.63 4.50
C ASP A 64 -36.91 -15.01 4.41
N SER A 65 -36.79 -15.67 3.26
CA SER A 65 -37.35 -17.01 3.03
C SER A 65 -36.40 -18.10 3.50
N SER A 66 -35.14 -17.76 3.80
CA SER A 66 -34.14 -18.70 4.30
C SER A 66 -34.38 -19.04 5.77
N LYS A 67 -34.00 -20.24 6.17
CA LYS A 67 -34.25 -20.78 7.51
C LYS A 67 -33.36 -20.17 8.60
N ASP A 68 -32.20 -19.64 8.23
CA ASP A 68 -31.22 -19.12 9.17
C ASP A 68 -31.52 -17.69 9.62
N LYS A 69 -31.84 -17.53 10.90
CA LYS A 69 -32.13 -16.22 11.50
C LYS A 69 -30.96 -15.21 11.38
N LYS A 70 -29.72 -15.70 11.31
CA LYS A 70 -28.52 -14.85 11.17
C LYS A 70 -28.36 -14.27 9.76
N ILE A 71 -28.97 -14.87 8.74
CA ILE A 71 -28.95 -14.34 7.36
C ILE A 71 -29.77 -13.05 7.26
N HIS A 72 -30.70 -12.78 8.19
CA HIS A 72 -31.48 -11.54 8.13
C HIS A 72 -30.62 -10.28 8.34
N ASP A 73 -29.54 -10.37 9.11
CA ASP A 73 -28.60 -9.26 9.31
C ASP A 73 -27.78 -8.96 8.05
N PHE A 74 -27.63 -9.97 7.17
CA PHE A 74 -26.93 -9.83 5.89
C PHE A 74 -27.60 -8.83 4.94
N LYS A 75 -28.88 -8.52 5.15
CA LYS A 75 -29.62 -7.50 4.40
C LYS A 75 -29.05 -6.10 4.52
N GLN A 76 -28.34 -5.80 5.60
CA GLN A 76 -27.77 -4.47 5.85
C GLN A 76 -26.75 -4.09 4.77
N PHE A 77 -26.06 -5.09 4.21
CA PHE A 77 -25.07 -4.95 3.14
C PHE A 77 -25.69 -4.81 1.74
N ALA A 78 -27.00 -5.05 1.59
CA ALA A 78 -27.69 -4.92 0.31
C ALA A 78 -27.98 -3.43 -0.01
N GLN A 79 -26.96 -2.66 -0.39
CA GLN A 79 -27.08 -1.24 -0.75
C GLN A 79 -26.67 -0.98 -2.20
N GLY A 80 -27.43 -0.11 -2.89
CA GLY A 80 -27.13 0.26 -4.27
C GLY A 80 -27.43 -0.82 -5.32
N GLN A 81 -26.58 -0.87 -6.35
CA GLN A 81 -26.63 -1.87 -7.41
C GLN A 81 -25.84 -3.10 -6.95
N ILE A 82 -26.53 -4.22 -6.76
CA ILE A 82 -25.98 -5.40 -6.11
C ILE A 82 -26.04 -6.63 -7.02
N ALA A 83 -25.06 -7.51 -6.83
CA ALA A 83 -25.04 -8.88 -7.32
C ALA A 83 -24.82 -9.83 -6.14
N ILE A 84 -25.44 -11.01 -6.21
CA ILE A 84 -25.13 -12.11 -5.32
C ILE A 84 -24.11 -13.01 -6.00
N ILE A 85 -23.13 -13.45 -5.22
CA ILE A 85 -22.08 -14.37 -5.62
C ILE A 85 -22.22 -15.59 -4.71
N THR A 86 -22.39 -16.76 -5.29
CA THR A 86 -22.41 -18.03 -4.56
C THR A 86 -21.20 -18.85 -4.98
N THR A 87 -20.49 -19.40 -4.01
CA THR A 87 -19.28 -20.19 -4.22
C THR A 87 -19.09 -21.20 -3.11
N ASP A 88 -18.29 -22.21 -3.40
CA ASP A 88 -17.82 -23.22 -2.44
C ASP A 88 -16.38 -22.89 -1.97
N LEU A 89 -15.86 -21.71 -2.32
CA LEU A 89 -14.56 -21.22 -1.88
C LEU A 89 -14.64 -20.54 -0.52
N GLU A 90 -13.56 -20.64 0.26
CA GLU A 90 -13.41 -19.91 1.52
C GLU A 90 -13.58 -18.39 1.33
N PRO A 91 -14.15 -17.65 2.30
CA PRO A 91 -14.42 -16.21 2.17
C PRO A 91 -13.18 -15.37 1.84
N ALA A 92 -12.03 -15.70 2.43
CA ALA A 92 -10.76 -14.99 2.17
C ALA A 92 -10.26 -15.22 0.73
N LYS A 93 -10.36 -16.45 0.22
CA LYS A 93 -10.03 -16.78 -1.17
C LYS A 93 -11.00 -16.13 -2.15
N LEU A 94 -12.28 -16.02 -1.79
CA LEU A 94 -13.25 -15.26 -2.59
C LEU A 94 -12.85 -13.79 -2.70
N TYR A 95 -12.41 -13.17 -1.60
CA TYR A 95 -11.95 -11.78 -1.61
C TYR A 95 -10.72 -11.58 -2.50
N SER A 96 -9.69 -12.41 -2.33
CA SER A 96 -8.47 -12.31 -3.15
C SER A 96 -8.73 -12.58 -4.64
N THR A 97 -9.61 -13.52 -4.96
CA THR A 97 -9.99 -13.81 -6.36
C THR A 97 -10.72 -12.62 -6.98
N LEU A 98 -11.60 -11.95 -6.24
CA LEU A 98 -12.31 -10.77 -6.75
C LEU A 98 -11.39 -9.54 -6.88
N GLU A 99 -10.43 -9.36 -5.97
CA GLU A 99 -9.44 -8.29 -6.07
C GLU A 99 -8.47 -8.50 -7.25
N THR A 100 -8.01 -9.72 -7.49
CA THR A 100 -7.13 -10.04 -8.63
C THR A 100 -7.84 -9.92 -9.98
N THR A 101 -9.16 -10.13 -10.02
CA THR A 101 -9.98 -9.99 -11.24
C THR A 101 -10.27 -8.53 -11.60
N LYS A 102 -9.94 -7.55 -10.74
CA LYS A 102 -10.20 -6.13 -11.04
C LYS A 102 -9.39 -5.65 -12.24
N GLN A 103 -10.06 -4.97 -13.16
CA GLN A 103 -9.46 -4.47 -14.40
C GLN A 103 -9.43 -2.94 -14.41
N LYS A 104 -8.31 -2.38 -14.87
CA LYS A 104 -8.23 -0.95 -15.14
C LYS A 104 -9.13 -0.59 -16.33
N ALA A 105 -9.88 0.49 -16.19
CA ALA A 105 -10.80 1.02 -17.18
C ALA A 105 -10.58 2.52 -17.41
N ALA A 106 -10.93 2.97 -18.62
CA ALA A 106 -10.93 4.39 -18.95
C ALA A 106 -12.08 5.10 -18.22
N ALA A 107 -11.80 6.28 -17.67
CA ALA A 107 -12.78 7.11 -17.00
C ALA A 107 -13.82 7.69 -17.96
N ARG A 108 -15.05 7.88 -17.49
CA ARG A 108 -16.09 8.59 -18.22
C ARG A 108 -16.10 10.08 -17.85
N GLY A 109 -16.49 10.91 -18.82
CA GLY A 109 -16.79 12.31 -18.54
C GLY A 109 -17.97 12.43 -17.56
N GLY A 110 -17.74 13.08 -16.43
CA GLY A 110 -18.68 13.27 -15.33
C GLY A 110 -18.48 12.30 -14.15
N GLU A 111 -17.54 11.35 -14.25
CA GLU A 111 -17.17 10.49 -13.11
C GLU A 111 -16.18 11.20 -12.18
N THR A 112 -16.25 10.86 -10.89
CA THR A 112 -15.31 11.35 -9.88
C THR A 112 -14.05 10.49 -9.89
N ALA A 113 -12.88 11.13 -9.89
CA ALA A 113 -11.60 10.42 -9.82
C ALA A 113 -11.41 9.75 -8.44
N PRO A 114 -11.24 8.42 -8.36
CA PRO A 114 -11.03 7.72 -7.08
C PRO A 114 -9.64 7.96 -6.50
N GLU A 115 -8.67 8.26 -7.36
CA GLU A 115 -7.26 8.51 -7.03
C GLU A 115 -6.73 9.68 -7.88
N ASP A 116 -5.56 10.20 -7.51
CA ASP A 116 -4.88 11.25 -8.28
C ASP A 116 -4.44 10.70 -9.63
N ILE A 117 -4.90 11.34 -10.71
CA ILE A 117 -4.59 10.92 -12.07
C ILE A 117 -3.38 11.72 -12.55
N ILE A 118 -2.25 11.05 -12.63
CA ILE A 118 -0.99 11.63 -13.10
C ILE A 118 -0.72 11.13 -14.52
N ILE A 119 -0.34 12.06 -15.41
CA ILE A 119 0.07 11.73 -16.77
C ILE A 119 1.57 11.96 -16.87
N GLU A 120 2.30 10.87 -17.09
CA GLU A 120 3.76 10.87 -17.27
C GLU A 120 4.18 11.49 -18.61
N ALA A 121 5.43 11.96 -18.68
CA ALA A 121 6.03 12.41 -19.92
C ALA A 121 6.18 11.24 -20.90
N LYS A 122 5.43 11.26 -21.99
CA LYS A 122 5.38 10.19 -22.99
C LYS A 122 5.32 10.74 -24.40
N GLU A 123 6.04 10.10 -25.32
CA GLU A 123 5.89 10.33 -26.76
C GLU A 123 4.59 9.68 -27.24
N THR A 124 3.69 10.46 -27.83
CA THR A 124 2.44 9.93 -28.37
C THR A 124 2.59 9.55 -29.84
N SER A 125 1.77 8.62 -30.34
CA SER A 125 1.78 8.22 -31.75
C SER A 125 0.88 9.09 -32.64
N PHE A 126 0.44 10.26 -32.15
CA PHE A 126 -0.50 11.12 -32.88
C PHE A 126 0.24 12.11 -33.79
N PRO A 127 -0.23 12.29 -35.05
CA PRO A 127 0.33 13.29 -35.95
C PRO A 127 0.01 14.72 -35.48
N PRO A 128 0.87 15.71 -35.81
CA PRO A 128 0.64 17.11 -35.49
C PRO A 128 -0.61 17.59 -36.25
N GLY A 129 -1.56 18.14 -35.50
CA GLY A 129 -2.87 18.54 -36.01
C GLY A 129 -3.73 19.18 -34.92
N PRO A 130 -5.07 19.25 -35.08
CA PRO A 130 -5.97 19.88 -34.10
C PRO A 130 -5.91 19.23 -32.71
N MET A 131 -5.38 18.01 -32.63
CA MET A 131 -5.13 17.28 -31.38
C MET A 131 -4.22 18.07 -30.44
N ILE A 132 -3.21 18.81 -30.94
CA ILE A 132 -2.31 19.58 -30.08
C ILE A 132 -3.06 20.65 -29.28
N SER A 133 -4.09 21.24 -29.88
CA SER A 133 -4.98 22.19 -29.23
C SER A 133 -5.88 21.50 -28.19
N GLU A 134 -6.29 20.25 -28.41
CA GLU A 134 -7.01 19.45 -27.41
C GLU A 134 -6.14 19.13 -26.19
N PHE A 135 -4.88 18.74 -26.40
CA PHE A 135 -3.91 18.48 -25.32
C PHE A 135 -3.64 19.73 -24.47
N GLN A 136 -3.42 20.88 -25.13
CA GLN A 136 -3.21 22.17 -24.44
C GLN A 136 -4.45 22.63 -23.69
N LYS A 137 -5.65 22.50 -24.28
CA LYS A 137 -6.93 22.80 -23.60
C LYS A 137 -7.17 21.92 -22.38
N ALA A 138 -6.69 20.68 -22.41
CA ALA A 138 -6.80 19.75 -21.29
C ALA A 138 -5.79 20.05 -20.17
N GLY A 139 -4.84 20.98 -20.37
CA GLY A 139 -3.84 21.39 -19.38
C GLY A 139 -2.50 20.65 -19.48
N LEU A 140 -2.26 19.89 -20.56
CA LEU A 140 -1.00 19.17 -20.77
C LEU A 140 -0.01 20.02 -21.55
N THR A 141 1.24 20.09 -21.06
CA THR A 141 2.33 20.76 -21.78
C THR A 141 2.91 19.84 -22.85
N THR A 142 2.46 20.01 -24.09
CA THR A 142 2.91 19.20 -25.24
C THR A 142 3.76 20.00 -26.22
N ALA A 143 4.70 19.33 -26.89
CA ALA A 143 5.49 19.88 -27.99
C ALA A 143 5.50 18.93 -29.20
N ILE A 144 5.89 19.45 -30.36
CA ILE A 144 6.08 18.65 -31.57
C ILE A 144 7.55 18.27 -31.65
N GLU A 145 7.83 16.97 -31.64
CA GLU A 145 9.17 16.42 -31.84
C GLU A 145 9.10 15.31 -32.90
N LYS A 146 9.99 15.36 -33.89
CA LYS A 146 10.07 14.35 -34.97
C LYS A 146 8.72 14.05 -35.66
N GLY A 147 7.87 15.06 -35.82
CA GLY A 147 6.55 14.90 -36.46
C GLY A 147 5.51 14.16 -35.61
N LYS A 148 5.70 14.08 -34.29
CA LYS A 148 4.75 13.52 -33.32
C LYS A 148 4.55 14.47 -32.13
N ILE A 149 3.44 14.31 -31.41
CA ILE A 149 3.15 15.09 -30.20
C ILE A 149 3.81 14.40 -29.00
N VAL A 150 4.61 15.12 -28.23
CA VAL A 150 5.30 14.63 -27.02
C VAL A 150 4.83 15.42 -25.79
N ILE A 151 4.48 14.71 -24.71
CA ILE A 151 4.16 15.31 -23.41
C ILE A 151 5.49 15.58 -22.68
N LYS A 152 5.82 16.85 -22.45
CA LYS A 152 7.14 17.26 -21.94
C LYS A 152 7.32 17.11 -20.44
N LYS A 153 6.24 17.26 -19.67
CA LYS A 153 6.29 17.25 -18.21
C LYS A 153 5.19 16.37 -17.68
N GLU A 154 5.54 15.61 -16.64
CA GLU A 154 4.56 14.95 -15.79
C GLU A 154 3.68 16.01 -15.13
N SER A 155 2.37 15.81 -15.19
CA SER A 155 1.42 16.74 -14.60
C SER A 155 0.23 16.01 -14.00
N LEU A 156 -0.22 16.54 -12.86
CA LEU A 156 -1.43 16.11 -12.19
C LEU A 156 -2.63 16.56 -13.03
N PHE A 157 -3.29 15.61 -13.67
CA PHE A 157 -4.33 15.89 -14.66
C PHE A 157 -5.70 16.10 -14.00
N VAL A 158 -6.01 15.30 -12.98
CA VAL A 158 -7.22 15.38 -12.16
C VAL A 158 -6.87 14.98 -10.74
N LYS A 159 -7.31 15.76 -9.76
CA LYS A 159 -7.15 15.43 -8.33
C LYS A 159 -8.18 14.38 -7.89
N LYS A 160 -7.83 13.59 -6.89
CA LYS A 160 -8.75 12.70 -6.19
C LYS A 160 -9.97 13.48 -5.71
N GLY A 161 -11.16 12.96 -6.04
CA GLY A 161 -12.44 13.59 -5.70
C GLY A 161 -12.92 14.66 -6.69
N GLU A 162 -12.11 15.04 -7.69
CA GLU A 162 -12.54 15.98 -8.73
C GLU A 162 -13.33 15.26 -9.84
N VAL A 163 -14.29 15.97 -10.42
CA VAL A 163 -15.11 15.46 -11.53
C VAL A 163 -14.32 15.55 -12.84
N ILE A 164 -14.18 14.42 -13.52
CA ILE A 164 -13.45 14.33 -14.79
C ILE A 164 -14.30 14.95 -15.91
N SER A 165 -13.84 16.04 -16.50
CA SER A 165 -14.50 16.65 -17.66
C SER A 165 -14.53 15.69 -18.87
N LYS A 166 -15.56 15.82 -19.72
CA LYS A 166 -15.71 14.96 -20.93
C LYS A 166 -14.50 15.02 -21.86
N ASP A 167 -13.88 16.18 -22.00
CA ASP A 167 -12.71 16.35 -22.88
C ASP A 167 -11.47 15.69 -22.29
N LYS A 168 -11.28 15.78 -20.96
CA LYS A 168 -10.22 15.08 -20.22
C LYS A 168 -10.38 13.56 -20.33
N ALA A 169 -11.61 13.04 -20.18
CA ALA A 169 -11.90 11.62 -20.30
C ALA A 169 -11.57 11.05 -21.70
N LYS A 170 -12.00 11.76 -22.77
CA LYS A 170 -11.69 11.36 -24.15
C LYS A 170 -10.19 11.32 -24.42
N LEU A 171 -9.44 12.26 -23.85
CA LEU A 171 -7.99 12.31 -24.02
C LEU A 171 -7.30 11.14 -23.32
N MET A 172 -7.73 10.80 -22.10
CA MET A 172 -7.22 9.63 -21.37
C MET A 172 -7.51 8.33 -22.11
N GLU A 173 -8.70 8.19 -22.71
CA GLU A 173 -9.05 7.03 -23.53
C GLU A 173 -8.13 6.92 -24.76
N LYS A 174 -7.85 8.03 -25.45
CA LYS A 174 -6.90 8.09 -26.58
C LYS A 174 -5.46 7.77 -26.17
N LEU A 175 -5.04 8.18 -24.96
CA LEU A 175 -3.71 7.90 -24.41
C LEU A 175 -3.59 6.49 -23.82
N GLU A 176 -4.66 5.71 -23.85
CA GLU A 176 -4.76 4.38 -23.22
C GLU A 176 -4.51 4.40 -21.70
N ILE A 177 -4.66 5.56 -21.07
CA ILE A 177 -4.53 5.73 -19.62
C ILE A 177 -5.86 5.34 -18.98
N LYS A 178 -5.82 4.35 -18.10
CA LYS A 178 -6.99 3.74 -17.47
C LYS A 178 -6.94 3.97 -15.95
N PRO A 179 -7.42 5.15 -15.47
CA PRO A 179 -7.25 5.57 -14.09
C PRO A 179 -8.25 4.96 -13.11
N ILE A 180 -9.34 4.34 -13.60
CA ILE A 180 -10.37 3.77 -12.74
C ILE A 180 -10.19 2.26 -12.68
N THR A 181 -10.02 1.71 -11.49
CA THR A 181 -10.09 0.27 -11.28
C THR A 181 -11.55 -0.13 -11.19
N VAL A 182 -12.00 -0.96 -12.13
CA VAL A 182 -13.38 -1.48 -12.19
C VAL A 182 -13.36 -2.94 -11.80
N GLY A 183 -14.18 -3.29 -10.81
CA GLY A 183 -14.24 -4.63 -10.27
C GLY A 183 -15.48 -4.82 -9.41
N LEU A 184 -15.73 -6.07 -9.03
CA LEU A 184 -16.77 -6.40 -8.07
C LEU A 184 -16.26 -6.08 -6.67
N ASP A 185 -16.87 -5.09 -6.02
CA ASP A 185 -16.53 -4.76 -4.64
C ASP A 185 -17.43 -5.56 -3.69
N ILE A 186 -16.84 -6.44 -2.89
CA ILE A 186 -17.59 -7.18 -1.87
C ILE A 186 -18.06 -6.20 -0.78
N LEU A 187 -19.36 -6.23 -0.49
CA LEU A 187 -19.97 -5.49 0.62
C LEU A 187 -19.98 -6.35 1.89
N GLY A 188 -20.25 -7.65 1.74
CA GLY A 188 -20.12 -8.63 2.81
C GLY A 188 -20.26 -10.06 2.29
N ALA A 189 -19.77 -11.02 3.08
CA ALA A 189 -19.91 -12.45 2.82
C ALA A 189 -20.57 -13.14 4.00
N TYR A 190 -21.37 -14.17 3.72
CA TYR A 190 -21.98 -15.05 4.70
C TYR A 190 -21.40 -16.46 4.51
N SER A 191 -20.94 -17.05 5.61
CA SER A 191 -20.50 -18.45 5.64
C SER A 191 -20.76 -19.04 7.02
N HIS A 192 -21.35 -20.23 7.07
CA HIS A 192 -21.55 -21.01 8.31
C HIS A 192 -22.15 -20.23 9.49
N GLY A 193 -23.11 -19.32 9.24
CA GLY A 193 -23.74 -18.53 10.29
C GLY A 193 -22.93 -17.32 10.77
N LEU A 194 -21.82 -16.99 10.11
CA LEU A 194 -21.01 -15.80 10.34
C LEU A 194 -21.13 -14.84 9.15
N ILE A 195 -21.22 -13.54 9.46
CA ILE A 195 -21.19 -12.48 8.46
C ILE A 195 -19.84 -11.79 8.54
N TYR A 196 -19.13 -11.77 7.42
CA TYR A 196 -17.86 -11.10 7.24
C TYR A 196 -18.11 -9.77 6.54
N SER A 197 -17.66 -8.67 7.16
CA SER A 197 -17.61 -7.37 6.50
C SER A 197 -16.41 -7.31 5.55
N LYS A 198 -16.42 -6.33 4.63
CA LYS A 198 -15.28 -6.07 3.74
C LYS A 198 -13.96 -5.90 4.51
N GLU A 199 -13.99 -5.20 5.63
CA GLU A 199 -12.81 -4.91 6.45
C GLU A 199 -12.16 -6.20 6.96
N VAL A 200 -12.97 -7.13 7.50
CA VAL A 200 -12.48 -8.42 8.00
C VAL A 200 -11.93 -9.28 6.86
N LEU A 201 -12.56 -9.27 5.68
CA LEU A 201 -12.10 -10.01 4.51
C LEU A 201 -10.82 -9.43 3.89
N SER A 202 -10.57 -8.14 4.09
CA SER A 202 -9.40 -7.45 3.53
C SER A 202 -8.11 -7.63 4.34
N ILE A 203 -8.18 -8.31 5.49
CA ILE A 203 -7.01 -8.57 6.33
C ILE A 203 -6.10 -9.56 5.62
N THR A 204 -4.89 -9.11 5.30
CA THR A 204 -3.84 -9.94 4.73
C THR A 204 -3.00 -10.59 5.84
N GLU A 205 -2.34 -11.69 5.52
CA GLU A 205 -1.43 -12.40 6.44
C GLU A 205 -0.33 -11.47 6.97
N GLU A 206 0.18 -10.57 6.12
CA GLU A 206 1.19 -9.58 6.47
C GLU A 206 0.75 -8.65 7.60
N VAL A 207 -0.51 -8.19 7.56
CA VAL A 207 -1.08 -7.31 8.59
C VAL A 207 -1.20 -8.07 9.91
N ILE A 208 -1.63 -9.34 9.86
CA ILE A 208 -1.74 -10.19 11.06
C ILE A 208 -0.37 -10.39 11.71
N ILE A 209 0.65 -10.69 10.92
CA ILE A 209 2.02 -10.86 11.42
C ILE A 209 2.52 -9.55 12.04
N ALA A 210 2.31 -8.42 11.36
CA ALA A 210 2.71 -7.10 11.86
C ALA A 210 2.02 -6.76 13.20
N ASP A 211 0.72 -7.05 13.34
CA ASP A 211 -0.03 -6.81 14.57
C ASP A 211 0.44 -7.72 15.72
N ILE A 212 0.76 -8.99 15.44
CA ILE A 212 1.35 -9.91 16.42
C ILE A 212 2.72 -9.40 16.87
N MET A 213 3.58 -8.98 15.93
CA MET A 213 4.91 -8.42 16.25
C MET A 213 4.80 -7.16 17.09
N LYS A 214 3.84 -6.28 16.77
CA LYS A 214 3.57 -5.06 17.53
C LYS A 214 3.08 -5.38 18.94
N GLY A 215 2.16 -6.35 19.07
CA GLY A 215 1.67 -6.83 20.36
C GLY A 215 2.79 -7.43 21.22
N PHE A 216 3.64 -8.27 20.63
CA PHE A 216 4.81 -8.83 21.30
C PHE A 216 5.78 -7.74 21.75
N SER A 217 6.12 -6.79 20.89
CA SER A 217 7.03 -5.69 21.22
C SER A 217 6.49 -4.81 22.35
N ALA A 218 5.18 -4.51 22.34
CA ALA A 218 4.53 -3.76 23.41
C ALA A 218 4.53 -4.53 24.73
N ALA A 219 4.21 -5.82 24.71
CA ALA A 219 4.26 -6.67 25.89
C ALA A 219 5.68 -6.77 26.46
N LYS A 220 6.68 -6.93 25.58
CA LYS A 220 8.10 -6.96 25.93
C LYS A 220 8.54 -5.66 26.61
N ALA A 221 8.14 -4.51 26.07
CA ALA A 221 8.43 -3.21 26.66
C ALA A 221 7.83 -3.06 28.08
N ILE A 222 6.56 -3.46 28.25
CA ILE A 222 5.90 -3.43 29.57
C ILE A 222 6.62 -4.33 30.57
N ALA A 223 7.00 -5.54 30.16
CA ALA A 223 7.67 -6.49 31.04
C ALA A 223 9.12 -6.06 31.36
N LEU A 224 9.82 -5.38 30.44
CA LEU A 224 11.12 -4.74 30.69
C LEU A 224 11.01 -3.64 31.76
N ASP A 225 10.00 -2.79 31.67
CA ASP A 225 9.79 -1.70 32.63
C ASP A 225 9.30 -2.21 33.99
N ALA A 226 8.46 -3.24 34.00
CA ALA A 226 8.01 -3.91 35.21
C ALA A 226 9.08 -4.82 35.85
N GLN A 227 10.24 -5.00 35.21
CA GLN A 227 11.30 -5.93 35.61
C GLN A 227 10.80 -7.37 35.81
N TYR A 228 9.82 -7.77 35.02
CA TYR A 228 9.25 -9.11 35.08
C TYR A 228 10.20 -10.10 34.40
N LEU A 229 10.71 -11.06 35.18
CA LEU A 229 11.77 -11.97 34.72
C LEU A 229 11.19 -13.09 33.86
N VAL A 230 11.36 -12.96 32.55
CA VAL A 230 10.95 -13.93 31.52
C VAL A 230 12.15 -14.23 30.62
N PRO A 231 12.40 -15.48 30.19
CA PRO A 231 13.59 -15.86 29.40
C PRO A 231 13.88 -14.96 28.20
N GLU A 232 12.85 -14.48 27.50
CA GLU A 232 12.94 -13.62 26.32
C GLU A 232 13.40 -12.19 26.62
N ILE A 233 13.34 -11.79 27.90
CA ILE A 233 13.59 -10.42 28.36
C ILE A 233 14.90 -10.33 29.16
N ILE A 234 15.33 -11.43 29.78
CA ILE A 234 16.57 -11.49 30.57
C ILE A 234 17.79 -10.94 29.82
N PRO A 235 18.06 -11.30 28.54
CA PRO A 235 19.21 -10.76 27.82
C PRO A 235 19.18 -9.22 27.72
N ASP A 236 18.00 -8.66 27.43
CA ASP A 236 17.81 -7.22 27.29
C ASP A 236 17.93 -6.50 28.65
N LEU A 237 17.45 -7.13 29.74
CA LEU A 237 17.63 -6.61 31.10
C LEU A 237 19.09 -6.59 31.51
N LEU A 238 19.85 -7.63 31.15
CA LEU A 238 21.29 -7.68 31.43
C LEU A 238 22.03 -6.57 30.69
N VAL A 239 21.74 -6.38 29.40
CA VAL A 239 22.32 -5.27 28.61
C VAL A 239 21.94 -3.91 29.19
N LYS A 240 20.68 -3.71 29.59
CA LYS A 240 20.23 -2.47 30.23
C LYS A 240 20.96 -2.24 31.56
N ALA A 241 21.17 -3.29 32.35
CA ALA A 241 21.89 -3.22 33.62
C ALA A 241 23.37 -2.86 33.42
N THR A 242 24.05 -3.45 32.42
CA THR A 242 25.46 -3.13 32.14
C THR A 242 25.61 -1.69 31.67
N ILE A 243 24.75 -1.22 30.76
CA ILE A 243 24.75 0.18 30.29
C ILE A 243 24.53 1.14 31.47
N ASN A 244 23.57 0.86 32.34
CA ASN A 244 23.30 1.71 33.50
C ASN A 244 24.47 1.72 34.50
N ALA A 245 25.15 0.58 34.69
CA ALA A 245 26.32 0.49 35.55
C ALA A 245 27.52 1.26 34.98
N GLU A 246 27.76 1.17 33.68
CA GLU A 246 28.82 1.92 33.00
C GLU A 246 28.55 3.43 33.03
N GLN A 247 27.31 3.86 32.81
CA GLN A 247 26.91 5.26 32.95
C GLN A 247 27.15 5.77 34.36
N LEU A 248 26.75 5.02 35.38
CA LEU A 248 27.01 5.38 36.78
C LEU A 248 28.51 5.47 37.06
N ALA A 249 29.32 4.54 36.54
CA ALA A 249 30.76 4.57 36.71
C ALA A 249 31.39 5.81 36.06
N LEU A 250 30.95 6.20 34.86
CA LEU A 250 31.41 7.40 34.16
C LEU A 250 31.07 8.69 34.90
N ASP A 251 29.88 8.76 35.49
CA ASP A 251 29.42 9.94 36.23
C ASP A 251 30.11 10.03 37.60
N ALA A 252 30.37 8.89 38.24
CA ALA A 252 31.09 8.82 39.51
C ALA A 252 32.62 8.89 39.36
N GLY A 253 33.17 8.81 38.15
CA GLY A 253 34.61 8.79 37.89
C GLY A 253 35.31 7.51 38.35
N LEU A 254 34.58 6.39 38.44
CA LEU A 254 35.11 5.11 38.90
C LEU A 254 35.74 4.33 37.74
N VAL A 255 37.07 4.32 37.69
CA VAL A 255 37.85 3.62 36.66
C VAL A 255 38.08 2.17 37.08
N SER A 256 37.79 1.24 36.17
CA SER A 256 38.01 -0.19 36.29
C SER A 256 38.59 -0.74 34.98
N GLU A 257 39.26 -1.89 35.02
CA GLU A 257 39.94 -2.47 33.84
C GLU A 257 39.03 -2.60 32.61
N GLY A 258 37.73 -2.87 32.82
CA GLY A 258 36.75 -3.02 31.75
C GLY A 258 36.19 -1.71 31.16
N ASN A 259 36.36 -0.56 31.82
CA ASN A 259 35.75 0.71 31.38
C ASN A 259 36.77 1.80 30.98
N ILE A 260 38.08 1.52 31.05
CA ILE A 260 39.15 2.47 30.71
C ILE A 260 38.99 3.02 29.29
N GLU A 261 38.67 2.16 28.32
CA GLU A 261 38.47 2.57 26.93
C GLU A 261 37.35 3.62 26.79
N LEU A 262 36.25 3.42 27.53
CA LEU A 262 35.11 4.34 27.54
C LEU A 262 35.48 5.71 28.12
N PHE A 263 36.32 5.74 29.17
CA PHE A 263 36.84 6.98 29.75
C PHE A 263 37.78 7.73 28.79
N ILE A 264 38.65 7.02 28.06
CA ILE A 264 39.54 7.63 27.06
C ILE A 264 38.70 8.24 25.93
N LEU A 265 37.69 7.53 25.45
CA LEU A 265 36.77 8.04 24.42
C LEU A 265 36.00 9.28 24.89
N LYS A 266 35.55 9.31 26.15
CA LYS A 266 34.90 10.49 26.75
C LYS A 266 35.88 11.68 26.79
N ALA A 267 37.10 11.49 27.26
CA ALA A 267 38.12 12.54 27.33
C ALA A 267 38.47 13.11 25.96
N ILE A 268 38.61 12.26 24.92
CA ILE A 268 38.86 12.71 23.55
C ILE A 268 37.67 13.53 23.02
N ARG A 269 36.42 13.11 23.29
CA ARG A 269 35.22 13.85 22.88
C ARG A 269 35.15 15.21 23.56
N GLU A 270 35.42 15.27 24.86
CA GLU A 270 35.43 16.53 25.62
C GLU A 270 36.55 17.46 25.16
N ALA A 271 37.77 16.96 24.93
CA ALA A 271 38.88 17.74 24.40
C ALA A 271 38.56 18.31 23.02
N ASN A 272 37.95 17.52 22.13
CA ASN A 272 37.53 17.99 20.81
C ASN A 272 36.40 19.02 20.90
N ALA A 273 35.44 18.86 21.81
CA ALA A 273 34.37 19.83 22.02
C ALA A 273 34.92 21.17 22.54
N ILE A 274 35.87 21.13 23.49
CA ILE A 274 36.54 22.33 24.01
C ILE A 274 37.32 23.01 22.89
N ASN A 275 38.08 22.27 22.09
CA ASN A 275 38.83 22.82 20.96
C ASN A 275 37.91 23.50 19.94
N GLN A 276 36.75 22.92 19.62
CA GLN A 276 35.77 23.53 18.72
C GLN A 276 35.16 24.82 19.29
N THR A 277 34.94 24.89 20.61
CA THR A 277 34.48 26.13 21.25
C THR A 277 35.55 27.21 21.29
N LEU A 278 36.82 26.83 21.45
CA LEU A 278 37.97 27.74 21.46
C LEU A 278 38.32 28.24 20.05
N GLU A 279 38.15 27.42 19.00
CA GLU A 279 38.33 27.87 17.61
C GLU A 279 37.27 28.90 17.15
N GLY A 280 36.22 29.13 17.95
CA GLY A 280 35.23 30.19 17.75
C GLY A 280 35.65 31.58 18.26
N GLU A 281 36.64 31.67 19.16
CA GLU A 281 37.18 32.92 19.69
C GLU A 281 38.72 32.90 19.62
N GLU A 282 39.27 33.78 18.77
CA GLU A 282 40.70 34.02 18.50
C GLU A 282 41.40 33.16 17.42
N LYS A 283 41.37 33.71 16.19
CA LYS A 283 42.53 33.63 15.29
C LYS A 283 43.52 34.76 15.63
N PRO A 284 44.80 34.43 15.87
CA PRO A 284 45.90 35.29 15.44
C PRO A 284 46.63 34.68 14.24
N LYS A 285 46.77 35.48 13.18
CA LYS A 285 47.68 35.27 12.04
C LYS A 285 49.11 35.67 12.44
N GLU A 286 50.09 34.84 12.07
CA GLU A 286 51.40 35.13 11.44
C GLU A 286 52.34 33.92 11.72
N SER A 287 53.22 33.42 10.84
CA SER A 287 53.83 33.91 9.60
C SER A 287 54.48 32.75 8.84
N LYS A 288 54.56 32.85 7.50
CA LYS A 288 55.33 31.97 6.58
C LYS A 288 56.82 32.32 6.55
N LYS A 289 57.64 31.30 6.18
CA LYS A 289 59.04 31.24 5.64
C LYS A 289 60.05 30.61 6.62
N ASP A 290 60.94 29.67 6.26
CA ASP A 290 61.51 29.13 5.00
C ASP A 290 61.89 27.64 5.30
N ASP A 291 61.69 26.59 4.49
CA ASP A 291 62.16 26.21 3.14
C ASP A 291 63.15 24.99 3.17
N LYS A 292 62.71 23.86 2.57
CA LYS A 292 63.43 22.74 1.90
C LYS A 292 64.04 21.51 2.61
N LYS A 293 63.79 20.37 1.92
CA LYS A 293 64.30 18.96 1.98
C LYS A 293 63.52 18.04 2.93
N ASP A 294 62.93 16.91 2.52
CA ASP A 294 63.24 15.98 1.43
C ASP A 294 61.98 15.39 0.75
N GLU A 295 61.91 15.53 -0.57
CA GLU A 295 61.15 14.64 -1.47
C GLU A 295 62.03 13.44 -1.81
N LYS A 296 61.69 12.24 -1.32
CA LYS A 296 61.96 10.92 -1.92
C LYS A 296 61.37 9.82 -1.04
N ALA A 297 60.08 9.51 -1.23
CA ALA A 297 59.47 8.23 -0.77
C ALA A 297 58.06 7.95 -1.33
N GLN A 298 57.51 8.78 -2.22
CA GLN A 298 56.18 8.56 -2.81
C GLN A 298 56.30 8.22 -4.30
N GLU A 299 56.61 6.96 -4.60
CA GLU A 299 56.28 6.38 -5.92
C GLU A 299 55.89 4.89 -5.85
N ASP A 300 56.14 4.17 -4.73
CA ASP A 300 55.90 2.71 -4.65
C ASP A 300 54.60 2.26 -3.95
N ALA A 301 53.67 3.17 -3.59
CA ALA A 301 52.51 2.82 -2.75
C ALA A 301 51.15 2.73 -3.49
N SER A 302 51.06 3.16 -4.75
CA SER A 302 49.78 3.18 -5.48
C SER A 302 49.43 1.89 -6.23
N GLU A 303 50.39 1.01 -6.53
CA GLU A 303 50.11 -0.25 -7.25
C GLU A 303 49.67 -1.41 -6.34
N ASN A 304 49.92 -1.35 -5.02
CA ASN A 304 49.58 -2.46 -4.12
C ASN A 304 48.17 -2.38 -3.49
N VAL A 305 47.44 -1.28 -3.69
CA VAL A 305 46.09 -1.12 -3.12
C VAL A 305 45.01 -1.70 -4.03
N SER A 306 45.23 -1.76 -5.35
CA SER A 306 44.24 -2.34 -6.29
C SER A 306 44.22 -3.87 -6.24
N ALA A 307 45.37 -4.53 -6.09
CA ALA A 307 45.47 -5.99 -6.05
C ALA A 307 44.86 -6.62 -4.77
N GLY A 308 44.81 -5.88 -3.66
CA GLY A 308 44.23 -6.37 -2.40
C GLY A 308 42.71 -6.43 -2.39
N LEU A 309 42.04 -5.51 -3.10
CA LEU A 309 40.58 -5.37 -3.12
C LEU A 309 39.87 -6.36 -4.06
N GLU A 310 40.55 -6.89 -5.09
CA GLU A 310 39.99 -7.91 -5.99
C GLU A 310 39.95 -9.32 -5.38
N SER A 311 40.73 -9.58 -4.32
CA SER A 311 40.76 -10.90 -3.65
C SER A 311 39.66 -11.12 -2.61
N LEU A 312 38.88 -10.08 -2.28
CA LEU A 312 37.85 -10.10 -1.22
C LEU A 312 36.41 -10.17 -1.76
N PHE A 313 36.23 -10.04 -3.07
CA PHE A 313 34.91 -10.07 -3.73
C PHE A 313 34.82 -11.03 -4.93
N GLY A 314 35.79 -11.93 -5.08
CA GLY A 314 35.75 -13.07 -6.02
C GLY A 314 35.25 -14.34 -5.36
#